data_AF-A0A9X9F2C4-F1
#
_entry.id   AF-A0A9X9F2C4-F1
#
_cell.length_a   1.000
_cell.length_b   1.000
_cell.length_c   1.000
_cell.angle_alpha   90.00
_cell.angle_beta   90.00
_cell.angle_gamma   90.00
#
_symmetry.space_group_name_H-M   'P 1'
#
loop_
_entity.id
_entity.type
_entity.pdbx_description
1 polymer ?
#
loop_
_entity_poly.entity_id
_entity_poly.type
_entity_poly.pdbx_seq_one_letter_code
_entity_poly.pdbx_strand_id
1 'polypeptide(L)'
;YTSFSLFLGVLFFNLIMYKGNATSVRSRSKNIIWISLFGIFISLLFNLPLQAKINADVSWLEAFNPLLLKETLQLSVFSYVWITQMVLISSLIIVTYFAMRREKLSSFKVWSIPIVLFIGILVMKAFNSHAYGLKFKDIAVVMDFLHLFAASLWVGGLSSIILLLRKEDNKWHMYWDMIKRFSPWATGAVIVILITGLFNSTFFIPTIHSLFDTKYGLALLTKILLFIFMGILGIIHYMKGRMRAKQGLGATVKVEFIIGIIIFVIVAFMTNVQTPPMPPTGPFTESKQLDNGYEMTLNVSPNRVGQNIFHI
;
A
#
# COMPACT_ATOMS: atom_id res chain seq x y z
N TYR A 1 4.67 -0.21 0.16
CA TYR A 1 3.59 0.00 1.16
C TYR A 1 4.09 0.71 2.41
N THR A 2 5.03 0.14 3.17
CA THR A 2 5.62 0.76 4.38
C THR A 2 6.02 2.23 4.21
N SER A 3 6.78 2.53 3.16
CA SER A 3 7.26 3.89 2.90
C SER A 3 6.12 4.86 2.55
N PHE A 4 5.06 4.40 1.86
CA PHE A 4 3.85 5.19 1.63
C PHE A 4 3.12 5.49 2.94
N SER A 5 2.94 4.47 3.79
CA SER A 5 2.32 4.64 5.11
C SER A 5 3.09 5.63 5.97
N LEU A 6 4.42 5.51 6.04
CA LEU A 6 5.26 6.43 6.81
C LEU A 6 5.17 7.87 6.30
N PHE A 7 5.26 8.08 4.98
CA PHE A 7 5.17 9.42 4.40
C PHE A 7 3.81 10.07 4.70
N LEU A 8 2.71 9.39 4.36
CA LEU A 8 1.35 9.90 4.58
C LEU A 8 1.06 10.10 6.07
N GLY A 9 1.48 9.14 6.89
CA GLY A 9 1.32 9.18 8.34
C GLY A 9 1.99 10.39 8.98
N VAL A 10 3.24 10.69 8.61
CA VAL A 10 3.98 11.81 9.20
C VAL A 10 3.42 13.15 8.74
N LEU A 11 2.97 13.26 7.48
CA LEU A 11 2.25 14.44 7.02
C LEU A 11 0.94 14.63 7.77
N PHE A 12 0.13 13.58 7.87
CA PHE A 12 -1.12 13.60 8.62
C PHE A 12 -0.90 13.97 10.09
N PHE A 13 0.16 13.43 10.71
CA PHE A 13 0.57 13.78 12.06
C PHE A 13 0.86 15.28 12.20
N ASN A 14 1.67 15.87 11.31
CA ASN A 14 2.06 17.27 11.42
C ASN A 14 0.95 18.26 11.02
N LEU A 15 0.07 17.89 10.09
CA LEU A 15 -0.97 18.76 9.57
C LEU A 15 -2.26 18.75 10.40
N ILE A 16 -2.62 17.59 10.98
CA ILE A 16 -3.93 17.39 11.60
C ILE A 16 -3.80 17.08 13.09
N MET A 17 -2.90 16.19 13.48
CA MET A 17 -2.82 15.71 14.86
C MET A 17 -2.04 16.67 15.75
N TYR A 18 -0.78 16.94 15.41
CA TYR A 18 0.20 17.62 16.24
C TYR A 18 0.08 19.14 16.18
N LYS A 19 -0.26 19.76 17.32
CA LYS A 19 -0.33 21.22 17.50
C LYS A 19 0.80 21.78 18.37
N GLY A 20 1.83 20.98 18.65
CA GLY A 20 2.97 21.42 19.47
C GLY A 20 4.07 22.09 18.65
N ASN A 21 5.03 22.71 19.34
CA ASN A 21 6.18 23.38 18.73
C ASN A 21 7.53 22.74 19.12
N ALA A 22 7.53 21.48 19.57
CA ALA A 22 8.76 20.82 20.01
C ALA A 22 9.71 20.60 18.82
N THR A 23 10.93 21.13 18.94
CA THR A 23 11.99 21.02 17.93
C THR A 23 12.40 19.58 17.67
N SER A 24 12.41 18.74 18.70
CA SER A 24 12.69 17.30 18.61
C SER A 24 11.70 16.57 17.69
N VAL A 25 10.40 16.82 17.85
CA VAL A 25 9.32 16.23 17.03
C VAL A 25 9.43 16.71 15.57
N ARG A 26 9.73 17.99 15.37
CA ARG A 26 9.94 18.56 14.03
C ARG A 26 11.13 17.91 13.33
N SER A 27 12.26 17.75 14.02
CA SER A 27 13.47 17.11 13.48
C SER A 27 13.22 15.65 13.10
N ARG A 28 12.61 14.87 14.02
CA ARG A 28 12.21 13.47 13.75
C ARG A 28 11.26 13.36 12.56
N SER A 29 10.29 14.28 12.45
CA SER A 29 9.35 14.31 11.32
C SER A 29 10.08 14.53 9.99
N LYS A 30 11.02 15.48 9.93
CA LYS A 30 11.84 15.72 8.73
C LYS A 30 12.63 14.46 8.36
N ASN A 31 13.25 13.79 9.33
CA ASN A 31 14.03 12.57 9.06
C ASN A 31 13.16 11.44 8.53
N ILE A 32 11.99 11.18 9.11
CA ILE A 32 11.10 10.11 8.65
C ILE A 32 10.53 10.44 7.25
N ILE A 33 10.24 11.71 6.95
CA ILE A 33 9.84 12.12 5.60
C ILE A 33 10.94 11.78 4.58
N TRP A 34 12.21 12.07 4.87
CA TRP A 34 13.30 11.73 3.96
C TRP A 34 13.51 10.22 3.83
N ILE A 35 13.49 9.49 4.94
CA ILE A 35 13.61 8.02 4.93
C ILE A 35 12.47 7.39 4.12
N SER A 36 11.25 7.88 4.27
CA SER A 36 10.10 7.38 3.53
C SER A 36 10.18 7.72 2.04
N LEU A 37 10.60 8.94 1.66
CA LEU A 37 10.82 9.28 0.25
C LEU A 37 11.91 8.43 -0.40
N PHE A 38 13.04 8.23 0.30
CA PHE A 38 14.10 7.34 -0.17
C PHE A 38 13.59 5.90 -0.32
N GLY A 39 12.85 5.41 0.66
CA GLY A 39 12.24 4.09 0.61
C GLY A 39 11.22 3.93 -0.53
N ILE A 40 10.43 4.96 -0.84
CA ILE A 40 9.52 4.96 -2.00
C ILE A 40 10.34 4.91 -3.29
N PHE A 41 11.34 5.77 -3.44
CA PHE A 41 12.20 5.84 -4.63
C PHE A 41 12.87 4.51 -4.91
N ILE A 42 13.54 3.92 -3.91
CA ILE A 42 14.20 2.62 -4.05
C ILE A 42 13.17 1.52 -4.39
N SER A 43 12.01 1.51 -3.73
CA SER A 43 10.98 0.50 -4.04
C SER A 43 10.47 0.60 -5.48
N LEU A 44 10.29 1.82 -6.00
CA LEU A 44 9.86 2.05 -7.38
C LEU A 44 10.97 1.72 -8.39
N LEU A 45 12.22 2.04 -8.05
CA LEU A 45 13.39 1.71 -8.88
C LEU A 45 13.54 0.19 -9.04
N PHE A 46 13.42 -0.57 -7.95
CA PHE A 46 13.51 -2.04 -7.97
C PHE A 46 12.27 -2.72 -8.57
N ASN A 47 11.18 -1.99 -8.83
CA ASN A 47 10.00 -2.55 -9.47
C ASN A 47 10.28 -2.98 -10.92
N LEU A 48 11.19 -2.30 -11.62
CA LEU A 48 11.59 -2.65 -13.00
C LEU A 48 12.30 -4.01 -13.09
N PRO A 49 13.41 -4.26 -12.36
CA PRO A 49 14.04 -5.58 -12.37
C PRO A 49 13.13 -6.65 -11.76
N LEU A 50 12.29 -6.33 -10.77
CA LEU A 50 11.30 -7.27 -10.26
C LEU A 50 10.33 -7.71 -11.37
N GLN A 51 9.86 -6.78 -12.20
CA GLN A 51 8.97 -7.11 -13.31
C GLN A 51 9.69 -7.93 -14.39
N ALA A 52 10.93 -7.57 -14.74
CA ALA A 52 11.75 -8.35 -15.66
C ALA A 52 11.96 -9.80 -15.17
N LYS A 53 12.24 -9.95 -13.88
CA LYS A 53 12.34 -11.25 -13.21
C LYS A 53 11.07 -12.08 -13.35
N ILE A 54 9.90 -11.48 -13.10
CA ILE A 54 8.61 -12.17 -13.16
C ILE A 54 8.26 -12.55 -14.59
N ASN A 55 8.51 -11.65 -15.55
CA ASN A 55 8.13 -11.88 -16.95
C ASN A 55 9.01 -12.93 -17.64
N ALA A 56 10.31 -12.94 -17.34
CA ALA A 56 11.27 -13.88 -17.94
C ALA A 56 11.49 -15.15 -17.10
N ASP A 57 10.87 -15.23 -15.92
CA ASP A 57 11.07 -16.29 -14.91
C ASP A 57 12.54 -16.59 -14.57
N VAL A 58 13.33 -15.52 -14.43
CA VAL A 58 14.78 -15.61 -14.19
C VAL A 58 15.17 -15.38 -12.72
N SER A 59 16.44 -15.60 -12.42
CA SER A 59 17.03 -15.27 -11.13
C SER A 59 17.11 -13.74 -10.91
N TRP A 60 17.30 -13.30 -9.66
CA TRP A 60 17.46 -11.88 -9.35
C TRP A 60 18.70 -11.26 -9.99
N LEU A 61 19.75 -12.03 -10.21
CA LEU A 61 20.98 -11.54 -10.84
C LEU A 61 20.74 -11.28 -12.34
N GLU A 62 20.07 -12.22 -13.00
CA GLU A 62 19.69 -12.10 -14.41
C GLU A 62 18.66 -11.00 -14.67
N ALA A 63 17.79 -10.71 -13.70
CA ALA A 63 16.79 -9.65 -13.80
C ALA A 63 17.38 -8.24 -14.05
N PHE A 64 18.66 -8.03 -13.77
CA PHE A 64 19.38 -6.78 -14.07
C PHE A 64 20.01 -6.77 -15.47
N ASN A 65 19.82 -7.83 -16.27
CA ASN A 65 20.31 -7.86 -17.64
C ASN A 65 19.69 -6.71 -18.45
N PRO A 66 20.50 -5.84 -19.08
CA PRO A 66 20.00 -4.69 -19.86
C PRO A 66 18.99 -5.07 -20.94
N LEU A 67 19.10 -6.26 -21.53
CA LEU A 67 18.17 -6.74 -22.54
C LEU A 67 16.77 -6.99 -21.96
N LEU A 68 16.69 -7.73 -20.84
CA LEU A 68 15.42 -8.03 -20.16
C LEU A 68 14.76 -6.77 -19.60
N LEU A 69 15.56 -5.82 -19.10
CA LEU A 69 15.07 -4.52 -18.67
C LEU A 69 14.48 -3.73 -19.84
N LYS A 70 15.15 -3.74 -21.00
CA LYS A 70 14.68 -3.07 -22.21
C LYS A 70 13.39 -3.70 -22.73
N GLU A 71 13.30 -5.03 -22.78
CA GLU A 71 12.09 -5.76 -23.17
C GLU A 71 10.92 -5.44 -22.22
N THR A 72 11.19 -5.38 -20.92
CA THR A 72 10.18 -5.01 -19.91
C THR A 72 9.70 -3.56 -20.09
N LEU A 73 10.58 -2.65 -20.50
CA LEU A 73 10.21 -1.26 -20.83
C LEU A 73 9.49 -1.12 -22.17
N GLN A 74 9.54 -2.12 -23.04
CA GLN A 74 8.76 -2.12 -24.28
C GLN A 74 7.30 -2.54 -24.06
N LEU A 75 6.96 -3.11 -22.88
CA LEU A 75 5.58 -3.35 -22.49
C LEU A 75 4.86 -2.02 -22.27
N SER A 76 3.91 -1.70 -23.15
CA SER A 76 3.31 -0.36 -23.29
C SER A 76 2.68 0.18 -22.00
N VAL A 77 1.92 -0.65 -21.27
CA VAL A 77 1.22 -0.20 -20.06
C VAL A 77 2.18 -0.06 -18.88
N PHE A 78 3.03 -1.06 -18.64
CA PHE A 78 3.96 -1.07 -17.52
C PHE A 78 4.95 0.09 -17.61
N SER A 79 5.51 0.32 -18.81
CA SER A 79 6.51 1.36 -19.02
C SER A 79 5.94 2.76 -18.79
N TYR A 80 4.74 3.05 -19.31
CA TYR A 80 4.06 4.32 -19.07
C TYR A 80 3.84 4.57 -17.57
N VAL A 81 3.35 3.57 -16.85
CA VAL A 81 3.09 3.69 -15.40
C VAL A 81 4.39 3.88 -14.63
N TRP A 82 5.41 3.07 -14.91
CA TRP A 82 6.69 3.13 -14.20
C TRP A 82 7.42 4.46 -14.44
N ILE A 83 7.52 4.92 -15.70
CA ILE A 83 8.13 6.21 -16.04
C ILE A 83 7.39 7.35 -15.34
N THR A 84 6.06 7.33 -15.37
CA THR A 84 5.26 8.37 -14.70
C THR A 84 5.48 8.36 -13.19
N GLN A 85 5.58 7.18 -12.56
CA GLN A 85 5.94 7.07 -11.14
C GLN A 85 7.33 7.63 -10.84
N MET A 86 8.32 7.38 -11.71
CA MET A 86 9.69 7.91 -11.56
C MET A 86 9.71 9.44 -11.67
N VAL A 87 8.94 10.02 -12.59
CA VAL A 87 8.80 11.49 -12.71
C VAL A 87 8.10 12.07 -11.47
N LEU A 88 7.02 11.44 -11.01
CA LEU A 88 6.28 11.89 -9.83
C LEU A 88 7.11 11.83 -8.55
N ILE A 89 7.86 10.75 -8.29
CA ILE A 89 8.70 10.65 -7.09
C ILE A 89 9.86 11.64 -7.13
N SER A 90 10.47 11.86 -8.30
CA SER A 90 11.52 12.85 -8.49
C SER A 90 11.00 14.27 -8.20
N SER A 91 9.83 14.59 -8.76
CA SER A 91 9.14 15.87 -8.51
C SER A 91 8.75 16.02 -7.03
N LEU A 92 8.26 14.95 -6.40
CA LEU A 92 7.88 14.94 -5.00
C LEU A 92 9.08 15.20 -4.08
N ILE A 93 10.24 14.60 -4.37
CA ILE A 93 11.49 14.84 -3.65
C ILE A 93 11.90 16.31 -3.74
N ILE A 94 11.88 16.89 -4.94
CA ILE A 94 12.25 18.29 -5.19
C ILE A 94 11.29 19.25 -4.47
N VAL A 95 9.98 19.07 -4.64
CA VAL A 95 8.99 19.95 -4.00
C VAL A 95 9.02 19.79 -2.47
N THR A 96 9.24 18.58 -1.96
CA THR A 96 9.39 18.33 -0.52
C THR A 96 10.62 19.04 0.04
N TYR A 97 11.74 19.05 -0.70
CA TYR A 97 12.93 19.80 -0.33
C TYR A 97 12.64 21.29 -0.11
N PHE A 98 11.94 21.92 -1.06
CA PHE A 98 11.55 23.33 -0.95
C PHE A 98 10.51 23.56 0.15
N ALA A 99 9.56 22.66 0.33
CA ALA A 99 8.58 22.71 1.42
C ALA A 99 9.27 22.66 2.80
N MET A 100 10.29 21.82 2.97
CA MET A 100 11.06 21.74 4.20
C MET A 100 11.85 23.00 4.53
N ARG A 101 12.37 23.71 3.51
CA ARG A 101 13.06 25.00 3.68
C ARG A 101 12.13 26.10 4.21
N ARG A 102 10.81 25.97 4.06
CA ARG A 102 9.84 26.94 4.62
C ARG A 102 9.63 26.77 6.14
N GLU A 103 10.14 25.69 6.74
CA GLU A 103 10.05 25.37 8.17
C GLU A 103 8.63 25.27 8.77
N LYS A 104 7.59 25.24 7.92
CA LYS A 104 6.18 25.23 8.31
C LYS A 104 5.56 23.84 8.08
N LEU A 105 5.96 22.85 8.88
CA LEU A 105 5.46 21.46 8.75
C LEU A 105 3.94 21.32 8.93
N SER A 106 3.31 22.20 9.70
CA SER A 106 1.87 22.19 9.96
C SER A 106 1.03 23.00 8.96
N SER A 107 1.65 23.58 7.93
CA SER A 107 0.94 24.42 6.96
C SER A 107 0.46 23.63 5.74
N PHE A 108 -0.86 23.46 5.61
CA PHE A 108 -1.48 22.85 4.42
C PHE A 108 -1.06 23.52 3.11
N LYS A 109 -0.89 24.85 3.10
CA LYS A 109 -0.45 25.59 1.88
C LYS A 109 0.93 25.18 1.40
N VAL A 110 1.83 24.81 2.32
CA VAL A 110 3.19 24.38 2.00
C VAL A 110 3.20 22.93 1.50
N TRP A 111 2.31 22.09 2.03
CA TRP A 111 2.25 20.66 1.75
C TRP A 111 1.23 20.25 0.69
N SER A 112 0.45 21.17 0.14
CA SER A 112 -0.56 20.87 -0.88
C SER A 112 0.04 20.21 -2.12
N ILE A 113 1.12 20.77 -2.69
CA ILE A 113 1.77 20.21 -3.88
C ILE A 113 2.39 18.83 -3.58
N PRO A 114 3.18 18.63 -2.49
CA PRO A 114 3.63 17.29 -2.10
C PRO A 114 2.49 16.27 -1.95
N ILE A 115 1.36 16.66 -1.35
CA ILE A 115 0.20 15.78 -1.17
C ILE A 115 -0.38 15.37 -2.53
N VAL A 116 -0.57 16.32 -3.45
CA VAL A 116 -1.10 16.03 -4.79
C VAL A 116 -0.17 15.07 -5.55
N LEU A 117 1.13 15.31 -5.53
CA LEU A 117 2.11 14.43 -6.17
C LEU A 117 2.12 13.03 -5.55
N PHE A 118 2.05 12.94 -4.23
CA PHE A 118 1.95 11.66 -3.51
C PHE A 118 0.68 10.88 -3.88
N ILE A 119 -0.47 11.56 -3.93
CA ILE A 119 -1.73 10.97 -4.40
C ILE A 119 -1.58 10.46 -5.84
N GLY A 120 -0.93 11.23 -6.72
CA GLY A 120 -0.62 10.80 -8.08
C GLY A 120 0.19 9.50 -8.13
N ILE A 121 1.19 9.34 -7.25
CA ILE A 121 1.98 8.10 -7.15
C ILE A 121 1.08 6.91 -6.73
N LEU A 122 0.18 7.12 -5.77
CA LEU A 122 -0.75 6.08 -5.32
C LEU A 122 -1.74 5.68 -6.43
N VAL A 123 -2.25 6.65 -7.19
CA VAL A 123 -3.12 6.41 -8.35
C VAL A 123 -2.37 5.57 -9.39
N MET A 124 -1.15 5.97 -9.75
CA MET A 124 -0.31 5.19 -10.69
C MET A 124 -0.01 3.78 -10.14
N LYS A 125 0.14 3.63 -8.81
CA LYS A 125 0.32 2.32 -8.20
C LYS A 125 -0.92 1.44 -8.32
N ALA A 126 -2.11 2.03 -8.26
CA ALA A 126 -3.37 1.31 -8.48
C ALA A 126 -3.55 0.90 -9.97
N PHE A 127 -3.07 1.70 -10.93
CA PHE A 127 -3.02 1.28 -12.33
C PHE A 127 -2.08 0.10 -12.58
N ASN A 128 -1.03 -0.04 -11.76
CA ASN A 128 -0.08 -1.17 -11.83
C ASN A 128 -0.52 -2.39 -11.00
N SER A 129 -1.73 -2.39 -10.44
CA SER A 129 -2.22 -3.57 -9.72
C SER A 129 -2.89 -4.54 -10.69
N HIS A 130 -3.01 -5.80 -10.26
CA HIS A 130 -3.71 -6.86 -11.01
C HIS A 130 -5.18 -6.52 -11.35
N ALA A 131 -5.71 -5.42 -10.80
CA ALA A 131 -7.03 -4.87 -11.11
C ALA A 131 -7.18 -4.40 -12.58
N TYR A 132 -6.10 -4.02 -13.26
CA TYR A 132 -6.19 -3.53 -14.65
C TYR A 132 -6.63 -4.63 -15.65
N GLY A 133 -6.47 -5.91 -15.30
CA GLY A 133 -6.93 -7.04 -16.11
C GLY A 133 -8.41 -7.42 -15.91
N LEU A 134 -9.15 -6.73 -15.03
CA LEU A 134 -10.54 -7.05 -14.73
C LEU A 134 -11.51 -6.40 -15.73
N LYS A 135 -12.65 -7.06 -15.97
CA LYS A 135 -13.76 -6.56 -16.83
C LYS A 135 -14.26 -5.17 -16.40
N PHE A 136 -14.08 -4.80 -15.13
CA PHE A 136 -14.41 -3.49 -14.55
C PHE A 136 -13.17 -2.73 -14.07
N LYS A 137 -12.18 -2.56 -14.97
CA LYS A 137 -10.87 -1.96 -14.67
C LYS A 137 -10.93 -0.64 -13.89
N ASP A 138 -11.84 0.27 -14.25
CA ASP A 138 -11.87 1.63 -13.67
C ASP A 138 -12.31 1.59 -12.20
N ILE A 139 -13.34 0.79 -11.89
CA ILE A 139 -13.84 0.63 -10.52
C ILE A 139 -12.78 -0.10 -9.67
N ALA A 140 -12.14 -1.12 -10.23
CA ALA A 140 -11.13 -1.87 -9.51
C ALA A 140 -9.89 -1.02 -9.17
N VAL A 141 -9.45 -0.15 -10.09
CA VAL A 141 -8.38 0.83 -9.83
C VAL A 141 -8.77 1.81 -8.71
N VAL A 142 -10.02 2.30 -8.71
CA VAL A 142 -10.50 3.19 -7.63
C VAL A 142 -10.53 2.47 -6.28
N MET A 143 -11.01 1.22 -6.24
CA MET A 143 -11.08 0.44 -5.00
C MET A 143 -9.67 0.13 -4.46
N ASP A 144 -8.72 -0.19 -5.33
CA ASP A 144 -7.32 -0.39 -4.94
C ASP A 144 -6.65 0.88 -4.43
N PHE A 145 -6.90 2.01 -5.09
CA PHE A 145 -6.44 3.31 -4.61
C PHE A 145 -7.01 3.62 -3.22
N LEU A 146 -8.32 3.47 -3.03
CA LEU A 146 -8.99 3.71 -1.75
C LEU A 146 -8.48 2.79 -0.65
N HIS A 147 -8.30 1.50 -0.95
CA HIS A 147 -7.73 0.53 -0.02
C HIS A 147 -6.33 0.92 0.40
N LEU A 148 -5.46 1.24 -0.57
CA LEU A 148 -4.07 1.61 -0.34
C LEU A 148 -3.96 2.91 0.45
N PHE A 149 -4.75 3.93 0.09
CA PHE A 149 -4.76 5.21 0.78
C PHE A 149 -5.23 5.05 2.23
N ALA A 150 -6.35 4.35 2.45
CA ALA A 150 -6.88 4.09 3.78
C ALA A 150 -5.91 3.27 4.65
N ALA A 151 -5.32 2.21 4.09
CA ALA A 151 -4.31 1.41 4.78
C ALA A 151 -3.07 2.25 5.12
N SER A 152 -2.61 3.10 4.20
CA SER A 152 -1.47 3.99 4.42
C SER A 152 -1.75 5.01 5.51
N LEU A 153 -2.96 5.59 5.54
CA LEU A 153 -3.38 6.55 6.55
C LEU A 153 -3.50 5.90 7.93
N TRP A 154 -4.13 4.73 7.99
CA TRP A 154 -4.37 4.00 9.23
C TRP A 154 -3.05 3.54 9.87
N VAL A 155 -2.25 2.81 9.10
CA VAL A 155 -0.98 2.28 9.59
C VAL A 155 0.02 3.41 9.83
N GLY A 156 0.11 4.35 8.89
CA GLY A 156 1.01 5.50 8.96
C GLY A 156 0.74 6.42 10.14
N GLY A 157 -0.54 6.72 10.42
CA GLY A 157 -0.94 7.55 11.55
C GLY A 157 -0.52 6.94 12.89
N LEU A 158 -0.75 5.64 13.07
CA LEU A 158 -0.30 4.90 14.26
C LEU A 158 1.22 4.91 14.38
N SER A 159 1.94 4.55 13.31
CA SER A 159 3.40 4.58 13.29
C SER A 159 3.95 5.96 13.63
N SER A 160 3.31 7.03 13.16
CA SER A 160 3.77 8.40 13.39
C SER A 160 3.57 8.85 14.84
N ILE A 161 2.44 8.51 15.47
CA ILE A 161 2.22 8.78 16.90
C ILE A 161 3.34 8.12 17.73
N ILE A 162 3.66 6.87 17.42
CA ILE A 162 4.65 6.07 18.13
C ILE A 162 6.09 6.58 17.90
N LEU A 163 6.47 6.82 16.65
CA LEU A 163 7.84 7.17 16.28
C LEU A 163 8.19 8.63 16.65
N LEU A 164 7.20 9.52 16.64
CA LEU A 164 7.43 10.95 16.85
C LEU A 164 7.29 11.34 18.33
N LEU A 165 6.39 10.71 19.09
CA LEU A 165 6.19 10.97 20.52
C LEU A 165 6.91 9.92 21.37
N ARG A 166 8.24 10.06 21.54
CA ARG A 166 9.04 9.18 22.40
C ARG A 166 8.79 9.49 23.89
N LYS A 167 8.88 8.44 24.72
CA LYS A 167 8.61 8.45 26.18
C LYS A 167 9.43 9.50 26.96
N GLU A 168 10.63 9.83 26.49
CA GLU A 168 11.51 10.86 27.06
C GLU A 168 10.88 12.25 27.11
N ASP A 169 9.86 12.52 26.28
CA ASP A 169 9.22 13.83 26.21
C ASP A 169 8.22 14.12 27.37
N ASN A 170 7.92 13.15 28.25
CA ASN A 170 6.94 13.23 29.36
C ASN A 170 5.56 13.83 28.97
N LYS A 171 5.21 13.73 27.68
CA LYS A 171 4.05 14.35 27.02
C LYS A 171 2.86 13.38 26.91
N TRP A 172 2.56 12.63 27.97
CA TRP A 172 1.50 11.61 27.93
C TRP A 172 0.11 12.17 27.58
N HIS A 173 -0.17 13.39 28.05
CA HIS A 173 -1.41 14.10 27.71
C HIS A 173 -1.50 14.40 26.20
N MET A 174 -0.36 14.71 25.57
CA MET A 174 -0.28 14.93 24.14
C MET A 174 -0.50 13.64 23.35
N TYR A 175 0.05 12.51 23.82
CA TYR A 175 -0.17 11.19 23.21
C TYR A 175 -1.66 10.83 23.16
N TRP A 176 -2.37 11.01 24.27
CA TRP A 176 -3.81 10.73 24.34
C TRP A 176 -4.65 11.68 23.49
N ASP A 177 -4.31 12.97 23.45
CA ASP A 177 -4.94 13.94 22.56
C ASP A 177 -4.73 13.58 21.08
N MET A 178 -3.54 13.10 20.70
CA MET A 178 -3.30 12.58 19.34
C MET A 178 -4.17 11.37 19.02
N ILE A 179 -4.27 10.39 19.93
CA ILE A 179 -5.12 9.21 19.72
C ILE A 179 -6.59 9.61 19.54
N LYS A 180 -7.10 10.54 20.36
CA LYS A 180 -8.48 11.03 20.22
C LYS A 180 -8.73 11.66 18.85
N ARG A 181 -7.79 12.47 18.36
CA ARG A 181 -7.88 13.10 17.04
C ARG A 181 -7.73 12.09 15.90
N PHE A 182 -6.93 11.06 16.08
CA PHE A 182 -6.72 10.01 15.09
C PHE A 182 -7.89 9.03 15.00
N SER A 183 -8.57 8.75 16.12
CA SER A 183 -9.57 7.69 16.22
C SER A 183 -10.67 7.75 15.14
N PRO A 184 -11.34 8.89 14.85
CA PRO A 184 -12.34 8.97 13.77
C PRO A 184 -11.77 8.64 12.39
N TRP A 185 -10.54 9.08 12.12
CA TRP A 185 -9.84 8.80 10.86
C TRP A 185 -9.44 7.34 10.74
N ALA A 186 -8.99 6.74 11.84
CA ALA A 186 -8.69 5.32 11.91
C ALA A 186 -9.95 4.48 11.66
N THR A 187 -11.07 4.82 12.28
CA THR A 187 -12.36 4.15 12.06
C THR A 187 -12.82 4.28 10.61
N GLY A 188 -12.77 5.49 10.03
CA GLY A 188 -13.11 5.71 8.62
C GLY A 188 -12.22 4.90 7.68
N ALA A 189 -10.90 4.88 7.92
CA ALA A 189 -9.96 4.10 7.13
C ALA A 189 -10.23 2.59 7.23
N VAL A 190 -10.50 2.07 8.43
CA VAL A 190 -10.89 0.66 8.67
C VAL A 190 -12.14 0.29 7.88
N ILE A 191 -13.17 1.15 7.88
CA ILE A 191 -14.41 0.93 7.10
C ILE A 191 -14.10 0.88 5.60
N VAL A 192 -13.32 1.83 5.08
CA VAL A 192 -12.92 1.84 3.66
C VAL A 192 -12.12 0.58 3.30
N ILE A 193 -11.18 0.15 4.14
CA ILE A 193 -10.39 -1.08 3.96
C ILE A 193 -11.30 -2.31 3.91
N LEU A 194 -12.31 -2.38 4.78
CA LEU A 194 -13.28 -3.48 4.79
C LEU A 194 -14.12 -3.52 3.51
N ILE A 195 -14.69 -2.39 3.10
CA ILE A 195 -15.54 -2.32 1.89
C ILE A 195 -14.73 -2.66 0.64
N THR A 196 -13.57 -2.02 0.47
CA THR A 196 -12.68 -2.26 -0.68
C THR A 196 -12.08 -3.67 -0.66
N GLY A 197 -11.76 -4.21 0.52
CA GLY A 197 -11.28 -5.58 0.68
C GLY A 197 -12.34 -6.61 0.32
N LEU A 198 -13.59 -6.39 0.74
CA LEU A 198 -14.72 -7.24 0.36
C LEU A 198 -14.96 -7.19 -1.15
N PHE A 199 -14.99 -6.00 -1.74
CA PHE A 199 -15.10 -5.82 -3.19
C PHE A 199 -14.02 -6.61 -3.93
N ASN A 200 -12.74 -6.44 -3.55
CA ASN A 200 -11.64 -7.15 -4.19
C ASN A 200 -11.75 -8.68 -4.01
N SER A 201 -12.23 -9.16 -2.86
CA SER A 201 -12.37 -10.60 -2.61
C SER A 201 -13.36 -11.29 -3.55
N THR A 202 -14.40 -10.57 -4.03
CA THR A 202 -15.41 -11.15 -4.93
C THR A 202 -14.86 -11.56 -6.30
N PHE A 203 -13.76 -10.94 -6.75
CA PHE A 203 -13.13 -11.26 -8.04
C PHE A 203 -12.24 -12.50 -7.98
N PHE A 204 -11.69 -12.81 -6.80
CA PHE A 204 -10.68 -13.86 -6.65
C PHE A 204 -11.21 -15.09 -5.91
N ILE A 205 -12.40 -15.00 -5.28
CA ILE A 205 -13.03 -16.11 -4.55
C ILE A 205 -14.42 -16.36 -5.15
N PRO A 206 -14.52 -17.19 -6.20
CA PRO A 206 -15.80 -17.47 -6.85
C PRO A 206 -16.73 -18.32 -5.97
N THR A 207 -16.20 -19.08 -5.00
CA THR A 207 -17.01 -19.94 -4.09
C THR A 207 -16.46 -19.92 -2.66
N ILE A 208 -17.31 -20.21 -1.67
CA ILE A 208 -16.89 -20.34 -0.25
C ILE A 208 -15.86 -21.46 -0.08
N HIS A 209 -15.94 -22.54 -0.85
CA HIS A 209 -14.92 -23.60 -0.85
C HIS A 209 -13.54 -23.08 -1.26
N SER A 210 -13.47 -22.18 -2.25
CA SER A 210 -12.22 -21.56 -2.66
C SER A 210 -11.54 -20.75 -1.53
N LEU A 211 -12.28 -20.36 -0.49
CA LEU A 211 -11.72 -19.68 0.68
C LEU A 211 -10.86 -20.61 1.55
N PHE A 212 -11.18 -21.89 1.62
CA PHE A 212 -10.48 -22.86 2.48
C PHE A 212 -9.50 -23.75 1.68
N ASP A 213 -9.79 -24.01 0.41
CA ASP A 213 -9.03 -24.96 -0.40
C ASP A 213 -7.92 -24.32 -1.25
N THR A 214 -7.89 -22.99 -1.35
CA THR A 214 -6.87 -22.27 -2.13
C THR A 214 -5.87 -21.53 -1.26
N LYS A 215 -4.60 -21.47 -1.71
CA LYS A 215 -3.55 -20.67 -1.04
C LYS A 215 -3.97 -19.22 -0.84
N TYR A 216 -4.72 -18.66 -1.78
CA TYR A 216 -5.24 -17.29 -1.69
C TYR A 216 -6.35 -17.14 -0.67
N GLY A 217 -7.30 -18.08 -0.63
CA GLY A 217 -8.36 -18.11 0.37
C GLY A 217 -7.80 -18.17 1.79
N LEU A 218 -6.82 -19.05 2.03
CA LEU A 218 -6.12 -19.15 3.31
C LEU A 218 -5.34 -17.87 3.68
N ALA A 219 -4.69 -17.25 2.69
CA ALA A 219 -4.06 -15.94 2.87
C ALA A 219 -5.10 -14.85 3.19
N LEU A 220 -6.25 -14.84 2.54
CA LEU A 220 -7.32 -13.89 2.85
C LEU A 220 -7.87 -14.09 4.27
N LEU A 221 -8.13 -15.34 4.68
CA LEU A 221 -8.59 -15.68 6.02
C LEU A 221 -7.61 -15.18 7.09
N THR A 222 -6.32 -15.42 6.88
CA THR A 222 -5.28 -14.94 7.80
C THR A 222 -5.30 -13.40 7.87
N LYS A 223 -5.50 -12.71 6.74
CA LYS A 223 -5.61 -11.25 6.69
C LYS A 223 -6.83 -10.75 7.47
N ILE A 224 -7.97 -11.43 7.36
CA ILE A 224 -9.20 -11.12 8.11
C ILE A 224 -8.99 -11.31 9.62
N LEU A 225 -8.41 -12.44 10.03
CA LEU A 225 -8.15 -12.74 11.45
C LEU A 225 -7.22 -11.70 12.09
N LEU A 226 -6.15 -11.32 11.40
CA LEU A 226 -5.24 -10.27 11.86
C LEU A 226 -5.93 -8.91 11.94
N PHE A 227 -6.77 -8.58 10.95
CA PHE A 227 -7.51 -7.33 10.95
C PHE A 227 -8.47 -7.24 12.15
N ILE A 228 -9.21 -8.31 12.44
CA ILE A 228 -10.08 -8.39 13.63
C ILE A 228 -9.26 -8.27 14.91
N PHE A 229 -8.14 -8.99 15.01
CA PHE A 229 -7.25 -8.93 16.16
C PHE A 229 -6.71 -7.51 16.41
N MET A 230 -6.30 -6.81 15.34
CA MET A 230 -5.90 -5.39 15.40
C MET A 230 -7.03 -4.49 15.89
N GLY A 231 -8.25 -4.70 15.38
CA GLY A 231 -9.43 -3.95 15.80
C GLY A 231 -9.72 -4.10 17.30
N ILE A 232 -9.69 -5.34 17.80
CA ILE A 232 -9.88 -5.65 19.23
C ILE A 232 -8.83 -4.95 20.09
N LEU A 233 -7.55 -5.03 19.71
CA LEU A 233 -6.47 -4.35 20.42
C LEU A 233 -6.64 -2.82 20.42
N GLY A 234 -7.05 -2.25 19.28
CA GLY A 234 -7.37 -0.83 19.17
C GLY A 234 -8.47 -0.40 20.14
N ILE A 235 -9.55 -1.18 20.22
CA ILE A 235 -10.66 -0.94 21.15
C ILE A 235 -10.18 -1.04 22.61
N ILE A 236 -9.42 -2.10 22.95
CA ILE A 236 -8.87 -2.28 24.29
C ILE A 236 -7.98 -1.09 24.69
N HIS A 237 -7.13 -0.59 23.79
CA HIS A 237 -6.30 0.59 24.06
C HIS A 237 -7.13 1.86 24.20
N TYR A 238 -8.15 2.03 23.36
CA TYR A 238 -9.05 3.17 23.47
C TYR A 238 -9.79 3.18 24.82
N MET A 239 -10.28 2.02 25.28
CA MET A 239 -10.94 1.88 26.57
C MET A 239 -9.97 2.07 27.74
N LYS A 240 -8.81 1.40 27.72
CA LYS A 240 -7.81 1.49 28.80
C LYS A 240 -7.21 2.90 28.90
N GLY A 241 -6.93 3.56 27.78
CA GLY A 241 -6.43 4.93 27.78
C GLY A 241 -7.47 5.93 28.29
N ARG A 242 -8.77 5.69 28.04
CA ARG A 242 -9.86 6.48 28.63
C ARG A 242 -9.90 6.34 30.16
N MET A 243 -9.67 5.14 30.68
CA MET A 243 -9.70 4.85 32.12
C MET A 243 -8.41 5.29 32.84
N ARG A 244 -7.25 5.14 32.20
CA ARG A 244 -5.92 5.39 32.78
C ARG A 244 -5.33 6.75 32.45
N ALA A 245 -6.07 7.63 31.76
CA ALA A 245 -5.73 9.05 31.66
C ALA A 245 -5.53 9.72 33.05
N LYS A 246 -6.01 9.09 34.14
CA LYS A 246 -5.83 9.54 35.52
C LYS A 246 -4.62 8.94 36.27
N GLN A 247 -3.99 7.86 35.80
CA GLN A 247 -2.88 7.18 36.52
C GLN A 247 -1.86 6.64 35.52
N GLY A 248 -0.66 7.25 35.50
CA GLY A 248 0.38 7.03 34.49
C GLY A 248 0.76 5.56 34.24
N LEU A 249 1.13 5.26 33.00
CA LEU A 249 1.28 3.91 32.47
C LEU A 249 2.72 3.62 32.02
N GLY A 250 3.56 3.16 32.94
CA GLY A 250 4.99 2.96 32.66
C GLY A 250 5.33 1.72 31.82
N ALA A 251 4.54 0.64 31.93
CA ALA A 251 4.91 -0.70 31.42
C ALA A 251 4.11 -1.18 30.19
N THR A 252 2.90 -0.69 29.97
CA THR A 252 2.00 -1.22 28.92
C THR A 252 2.49 -0.84 27.51
N VAL A 253 3.11 0.33 27.36
CA VAL A 253 3.56 0.90 26.07
C VAL A 253 4.59 0.05 25.32
N LYS A 254 5.49 -0.66 26.03
CA LYS A 254 6.51 -1.51 25.37
C LYS A 254 5.88 -2.74 24.74
N VAL A 255 4.92 -3.36 25.42
CA VAL A 255 4.15 -4.49 24.91
C VAL A 255 3.29 -4.02 23.73
N GLU A 256 2.68 -2.85 23.84
CA GLU A 256 1.88 -2.21 22.77
C GLU A 256 2.71 -1.91 21.52
N PHE A 257 3.96 -1.45 21.69
CA PHE A 257 4.90 -1.18 20.59
C PHE A 257 5.38 -2.46 19.90
N ILE A 258 5.70 -3.50 20.69
CA ILE A 258 6.14 -4.80 20.16
C ILE A 258 5.00 -5.47 19.38
N ILE A 259 3.78 -5.42 19.91
CA ILE A 259 2.59 -5.91 19.21
C ILE A 259 2.35 -5.13 17.92
N GLY A 260 2.48 -3.79 17.95
CA GLY A 260 2.38 -2.95 16.75
C GLY A 260 3.42 -3.29 15.66
N ILE A 261 4.67 -3.58 16.05
CA ILE A 261 5.74 -4.00 15.13
C ILE A 261 5.45 -5.40 14.57
N ILE A 262 5.11 -6.37 15.41
CA ILE A 262 4.82 -7.75 14.99
C ILE A 262 3.70 -7.73 13.95
N ILE A 263 2.62 -6.99 14.23
CA ILE A 263 1.49 -6.85 13.33
C ILE A 263 1.90 -6.17 12.03
N PHE A 264 2.70 -5.10 12.08
CA PHE A 264 3.19 -4.41 10.88
C PHE A 264 4.03 -5.34 10.00
N VAL A 265 4.88 -6.17 10.60
CA VAL A 265 5.69 -7.19 9.90
C VAL A 265 4.80 -8.24 9.25
N ILE A 266 3.78 -8.74 9.95
CA ILE A 266 2.86 -9.73 9.40
C ILE A 266 2.04 -9.14 8.24
N VAL A 267 1.51 -7.92 8.37
CA VAL A 267 0.78 -7.24 7.29
C VAL A 267 1.67 -7.01 6.07
N ALA A 268 2.92 -6.57 6.27
CA ALA A 268 3.88 -6.37 5.19
C ALA A 268 4.24 -7.69 4.47
N PHE A 269 4.40 -8.78 5.22
CA PHE A 269 4.67 -10.11 4.66
C PHE A 269 3.49 -10.60 3.80
N MET A 270 2.26 -10.41 4.28
CA MET A 270 1.07 -10.86 3.56
C MET A 270 0.73 -10.06 2.30
N THR A 271 1.14 -8.79 2.21
CA THR A 271 0.96 -7.99 0.97
C THR A 271 1.76 -8.50 -0.23
N ASN A 272 2.65 -9.49 -0.05
CA ASN A 272 3.42 -10.11 -1.13
C ASN A 272 2.92 -11.51 -1.53
N VAL A 273 1.81 -12.00 -0.95
CA VAL A 273 1.21 -13.25 -1.44
C VAL A 273 0.58 -12.97 -2.79
N GLN A 274 1.14 -13.56 -3.85
CA GLN A 274 0.67 -13.43 -5.22
C GLN A 274 -0.83 -13.74 -5.29
N THR A 275 -1.60 -12.86 -5.94
CA THR A 275 -2.97 -13.16 -6.34
C THR A 275 -2.93 -14.33 -7.33
N PRO A 276 -3.75 -15.39 -7.15
CA PRO A 276 -3.90 -16.42 -8.15
C PRO A 276 -4.28 -15.78 -9.48
N PRO A 277 -3.79 -16.31 -10.61
CA PRO A 277 -4.40 -15.99 -11.89
C PRO A 277 -5.90 -16.27 -11.79
N MET A 278 -6.72 -15.34 -12.29
CA MET A 278 -8.17 -15.55 -12.31
C MET A 278 -8.46 -16.89 -12.99
N PRO A 279 -9.32 -17.74 -12.41
CA PRO A 279 -9.78 -18.92 -13.13
C PRO A 279 -10.40 -18.44 -14.45
N PRO A 280 -9.95 -18.96 -15.60
CA PRO A 280 -10.42 -18.38 -16.84
C PRO A 280 -11.93 -18.64 -16.99
N THR A 281 -12.65 -17.64 -17.48
CA THR A 281 -14.12 -17.58 -17.43
C THR A 281 -14.80 -18.32 -18.58
N GLY A 282 -14.07 -19.22 -19.24
CA GLY A 282 -14.51 -19.97 -20.41
C GLY A 282 -13.45 -19.97 -21.52
N PRO A 283 -13.80 -20.50 -22.71
CA PRO A 283 -12.89 -20.57 -23.84
C PRO A 283 -12.29 -19.20 -24.17
N PHE A 284 -10.98 -19.16 -24.41
CA PHE A 284 -10.29 -17.96 -24.84
C PHE A 284 -10.19 -17.96 -26.37
N THR A 285 -10.58 -16.86 -27.00
CA THR A 285 -10.43 -16.68 -28.45
C THR A 285 -9.83 -15.32 -28.72
N GLU A 286 -8.67 -15.28 -29.38
CA GLU A 286 -8.02 -14.05 -29.84
C GLU A 286 -7.70 -14.19 -31.32
N SER A 287 -8.05 -13.18 -32.12
CA SER A 287 -7.70 -13.11 -33.54
C SER A 287 -6.75 -11.96 -33.78
N LYS A 288 -5.67 -12.21 -34.52
CA LYS A 288 -4.74 -11.18 -35.00
C LYS A 288 -4.65 -11.20 -36.51
N GLN A 289 -4.65 -10.00 -37.09
CA GLN A 289 -4.29 -9.80 -38.48
C GLN A 289 -2.77 -9.85 -38.62
N LEU A 290 -2.29 -10.72 -39.50
CA LEU A 290 -0.89 -10.84 -39.87
C LEU A 290 -0.54 -9.80 -40.95
N ASP A 291 0.72 -9.39 -41.02
CA ASP A 291 1.20 -8.39 -41.99
C ASP A 291 1.00 -8.81 -43.46
N ASN A 292 0.80 -10.11 -43.70
CA ASN A 292 0.51 -10.70 -45.02
C ASN A 292 -1.00 -10.73 -45.36
N GLY A 293 -1.86 -10.13 -44.54
CA GLY A 293 -3.30 -10.00 -44.79
C GLY A 293 -4.16 -11.19 -44.34
N TYR A 294 -3.56 -12.23 -43.78
CA TYR A 294 -4.29 -13.36 -43.19
C TYR A 294 -4.72 -13.06 -41.75
N GLU A 295 -5.84 -13.63 -41.32
CA GLU A 295 -6.28 -13.60 -39.92
C GLU A 295 -5.93 -14.94 -39.26
N MET A 296 -5.26 -14.88 -38.11
CA MET A 296 -4.94 -16.04 -37.29
C MET A 296 -5.76 -15.98 -36.02
N THR A 297 -6.54 -17.03 -35.74
CA THR A 297 -7.42 -17.10 -34.57
C THR A 297 -6.96 -18.20 -33.64
N LEU A 298 -6.44 -17.84 -32.48
CA LEU A 298 -6.13 -18.78 -31.41
C LEU A 298 -7.38 -19.01 -30.58
N ASN A 299 -7.84 -20.26 -30.52
CA ASN A 299 -8.93 -20.69 -29.65
C ASN A 299 -8.43 -21.72 -28.63
N VAL A 300 -8.66 -21.46 -27.34
CA VAL A 300 -8.23 -22.31 -26.21
C VAL A 300 -9.46 -22.71 -25.41
N SER A 301 -9.75 -24.01 -25.33
CA SER A 301 -10.91 -24.54 -24.61
C SER A 301 -10.52 -25.73 -23.71
N PRO A 302 -11.08 -25.87 -22.50
CA PRO A 302 -12.04 -24.97 -21.85
C PRO A 302 -11.37 -23.78 -21.13
N ASN A 303 -10.05 -23.62 -21.30
CA ASN A 303 -9.24 -22.61 -20.61
C ASN A 303 -9.36 -22.76 -19.09
N ARG A 304 -8.91 -23.89 -18.56
CA ARG A 304 -8.87 -24.15 -17.11
C ARG A 304 -7.59 -24.88 -16.73
N VAL A 305 -7.23 -24.86 -15.46
CA VAL A 305 -6.08 -25.64 -14.95
C VAL A 305 -6.32 -27.13 -15.28
N GLY A 306 -5.40 -27.73 -16.04
CA GLY A 306 -5.53 -29.10 -16.56
C GLY A 306 -5.33 -29.18 -18.07
N GLN A 307 -5.90 -30.21 -18.71
CA GLN A 307 -5.85 -30.37 -20.16
C GLN A 307 -6.64 -29.27 -20.87
N ASN A 308 -6.01 -28.65 -21.86
CA ASN A 308 -6.61 -27.66 -22.75
C ASN A 308 -6.37 -28.07 -24.21
N ILE A 309 -7.33 -27.72 -25.06
CA ILE A 309 -7.30 -27.94 -26.50
C ILE A 309 -7.01 -26.59 -27.15
N PHE A 310 -6.03 -26.57 -28.04
CA PHE A 310 -5.59 -25.38 -28.79
C PHE A 310 -5.95 -25.55 -30.26
N HIS A 311 -6.75 -24.63 -30.81
CA HIS A 311 -7.04 -24.52 -32.24
C HIS A 311 -6.44 -23.21 -32.74
N ILE A 312 -5.77 -23.26 -33.87
CA ILE A 312 -5.11 -22.13 -34.54
C ILE A 312 -5.67 -22.03 -35.95
#